data_AF-A0A183G0F5-F1
#
_entry.id   AF-A0A183G0F5-F1
#
_cell.length_a   1.000
_cell.length_b   1.000
_cell.length_c   1.000
_cell.angle_alpha   90.00
_cell.angle_beta   90.00
_cell.angle_gamma   90.00
#
_symmetry.space_group_name_H-M   'P 1'
#
loop_
_entity.id
_entity.type
_entity.pdbx_description
1 polymer ?
#
loop_
_entity_poly.entity_id
_entity_poly.type
_entity_poly.pdbx_seq_one_letter_code
_entity_poly.pdbx_strand_id
1 'polypeptide(L)'
;LSDVPLVNAVLFAKIRLLEGGTFDDCTERVEVVRNSCSWSHRSNFCCRITSDPSSGILERCLCRISIRKEQKGGKSFVKLGFVDINLSEFAGSGVEGMTRSYLLDGYGLHQRQDNSKVQIKITMTHQSADPFFRV
;
A
#
# COMPACT_ATOMS: atom_id res chain seq x y z
N LEU A 1 24.01 -4.43 -17.74
CA LEU A 1 23.33 -5.12 -16.63
C LEU A 1 24.10 -4.85 -15.36
N SER A 2 23.57 -4.06 -14.45
CA SER A 2 24.10 -3.97 -13.09
C SER A 2 22.92 -3.98 -12.13
N ASP A 3 22.30 -5.15 -11.99
CA ASP A 3 21.45 -5.44 -10.82
C ASP A 3 22.40 -5.62 -9.64
N VAL A 4 22.87 -4.48 -9.12
CA VAL A 4 23.58 -4.46 -7.85
C VAL A 4 22.53 -4.80 -6.79
N PRO A 5 22.72 -5.89 -6.02
CA PRO A 5 21.81 -6.26 -4.96
C PRO A 5 21.54 -5.05 -4.04
N LEU A 6 20.28 -4.84 -3.65
CA LEU A 6 19.86 -3.74 -2.77
C LEU A 6 20.40 -3.87 -1.32
N VAL A 7 21.41 -4.70 -1.09
CA VAL A 7 21.89 -5.21 0.20
C VAL A 7 22.36 -4.09 1.16
N ASN A 8 22.54 -2.86 0.68
CA ASN A 8 22.86 -1.66 1.50
C ASN A 8 21.91 -0.48 1.23
N ALA A 9 20.71 -0.73 0.72
CA ALA A 9 19.73 0.33 0.46
C ALA A 9 18.91 0.62 1.72
N VAL A 10 18.52 1.89 1.89
CA VAL A 10 17.52 2.30 2.87
C VAL A 10 16.20 2.52 2.13
N LEU A 11 15.15 1.83 2.53
CA LEU A 11 13.82 1.89 1.92
C LEU A 11 12.78 2.48 2.88
N PHE A 12 11.78 3.14 2.31
CA PHE A 12 10.57 3.56 3.01
C PHE A 12 9.37 3.45 2.08
N ALA A 13 8.17 3.31 2.65
CA ALA A 13 6.93 3.30 1.90
C ALA A 13 6.19 4.63 2.04
N LYS A 14 5.69 5.15 0.91
CA LYS A 14 4.74 6.27 0.87
C LYS A 14 3.34 5.71 0.69
N ILE A 15 2.45 6.00 1.62
CA ILE A 15 1.06 5.52 1.63
C ILE A 15 0.18 6.71 1.26
N ARG A 16 -0.70 6.54 0.26
CA ARG A 16 -1.65 7.58 -0.14
C ARG A 16 -3.01 7.00 -0.47
N LEU A 17 -4.06 7.59 0.08
CA LEU A 17 -5.41 7.36 -0.39
C LEU A 17 -5.61 8.11 -1.71
N LEU A 18 -5.99 7.37 -2.76
CA LEU A 18 -6.22 7.91 -4.09
C LEU A 18 -7.71 8.24 -4.31
N GLU A 19 -8.60 7.49 -3.69
CA GLU A 19 -10.06 7.59 -3.83
C GLU A 19 -10.72 7.54 -2.44
N GLY A 20 -11.93 8.10 -2.30
CA GLY A 20 -12.66 8.04 -1.03
C GLY A 20 -12.15 8.98 0.06
N GLY A 21 -11.36 10.00 -0.28
CA GLY A 21 -10.90 11.04 0.64
C GLY A 21 -9.46 11.46 0.39
N THR A 22 -8.84 12.08 1.40
CA THR A 22 -7.43 12.50 1.36
C THR A 22 -6.70 11.93 2.56
N PHE A 23 -5.64 11.16 2.30
CA PHE A 23 -4.72 10.69 3.32
C PHE A 23 -3.35 10.46 2.69
N ASP A 24 -2.29 10.80 3.43
CA ASP A 24 -0.92 10.71 2.98
C ASP A 24 -0.01 10.49 4.20
N ASP A 25 0.84 9.47 4.13
CA ASP A 25 1.71 9.06 5.25
C ASP A 25 3.01 8.43 4.72
N CYS A 26 4.01 8.29 5.59
CA CYS A 26 5.28 7.63 5.31
C CYS A 26 5.63 6.68 6.46
N THR A 27 6.17 5.50 6.12
CA THR A 27 6.85 4.67 7.11
C THR A 27 8.19 5.26 7.52
N GLU A 28 8.76 4.71 8.57
CA GLU A 28 10.18 4.83 8.85
C GLU A 28 11.05 4.34 7.67
N ARG A 29 12.30 4.82 7.67
CA ARG A 29 13.36 4.40 6.76
C ARG A 29 14.07 3.20 7.37
N VAL A 30 14.14 2.10 6.62
CA VAL A 30 14.70 0.83 7.10
C VAL A 30 15.75 0.33 6.13
N GLU A 31 16.87 -0.15 6.66
CA GLU A 31 17.90 -0.80 5.87
C GLU A 31 17.42 -2.15 5.33
N VAL A 32 17.79 -2.46 4.09
CA VAL A 32 17.55 -3.77 3.50
C VAL A 32 18.48 -4.77 4.17
N VAL A 33 17.90 -5.77 4.82
CA VAL A 33 18.64 -6.88 5.43
C VAL A 33 18.20 -8.17 4.77
N ARG A 34 19.14 -8.94 4.22
CA ARG A 34 18.86 -10.20 3.52
C ARG A 34 17.78 -10.05 2.42
N ASN A 35 17.90 -9.00 1.60
CA ASN A 35 16.97 -8.67 0.51
C ASN A 35 15.51 -8.42 0.97
N SER A 36 15.31 -8.03 2.24
CA SER A 36 14.00 -7.70 2.79
C SER A 36 14.06 -6.46 3.68
N CYS A 37 12.93 -5.77 3.77
CA CYS A 37 12.68 -4.73 4.76
C CYS A 37 11.42 -5.09 5.54
N SER A 38 11.46 -4.89 6.85
CA SER A 38 10.30 -5.01 7.71
C SER A 38 10.06 -3.68 8.40
N TRP A 39 8.88 -3.12 8.19
CA TRP A 39 8.43 -1.90 8.87
C TRP A 39 7.48 -2.29 9.99
N SER A 40 7.57 -1.59 11.11
CA SER A 40 6.63 -1.70 12.24
C SER A 40 5.66 -0.51 12.25
N HIS A 41 5.29 -0.03 11.07
CA HIS A 41 4.45 1.14 10.86
C HIS A 41 2.96 0.79 10.82
N ARG A 42 2.13 1.62 11.44
CA ARG A 42 0.67 1.53 11.35
C ARG A 42 0.08 2.90 11.00
N SER A 43 -0.56 2.98 9.85
CA SER A 43 -1.37 4.13 9.43
C SER A 43 -2.83 3.91 9.82
N ASN A 44 -3.50 4.94 10.33
CA ASN A 44 -4.94 4.92 10.61
C ASN A 44 -5.60 6.11 9.92
N PHE A 45 -6.63 5.87 9.13
CA PHE A 45 -7.35 6.90 8.41
C PHE A 45 -8.77 6.43 8.06
N CYS A 46 -9.64 7.40 7.76
CA CYS A 46 -10.99 7.13 7.26
C CYS A 46 -10.99 7.18 5.73
N CYS A 47 -11.78 6.32 5.10
CA CYS A 47 -12.11 6.44 3.68
C CYS A 47 -13.63 6.32 3.51
N ARG A 48 -14.16 7.01 2.50
CA ARG A 48 -15.55 6.95 2.09
C ARG A 48 -15.66 6.03 0.89
N ILE A 49 -16.38 4.93 1.05
CA ILE A 49 -16.69 3.99 -0.03
C ILE A 49 -18.19 4.01 -0.23
N THR A 50 -18.61 4.36 -1.44
CA THR A 50 -20.00 4.30 -1.90
C THR A 50 -20.33 2.92 -2.43
N SER A 51 -21.59 2.56 -2.46
CA SER A 51 -22.07 1.36 -3.17
C SER A 51 -22.77 1.78 -4.46
N ASP A 52 -22.64 0.94 -5.48
CA ASP A 52 -23.43 1.06 -6.69
C ASP A 52 -24.93 0.92 -6.32
N PRO A 53 -25.79 1.92 -6.60
CA PRO A 53 -27.19 1.91 -6.16
C PRO A 53 -28.02 0.76 -6.74
N SER A 54 -27.57 0.15 -7.85
CA SER A 54 -28.32 -0.90 -8.56
C SER A 54 -27.97 -2.31 -8.09
N SER A 55 -26.71 -2.59 -7.81
CA SER A 55 -26.17 -3.89 -7.42
C SER A 55 -25.90 -4.00 -5.92
N GLY A 56 -25.74 -2.88 -5.24
CA GLY A 56 -25.34 -2.81 -3.83
C GLY A 56 -23.89 -3.20 -3.59
N ILE A 57 -23.07 -3.34 -4.64
CA ILE A 57 -21.65 -3.67 -4.55
C ILE A 57 -20.86 -2.41 -4.22
N LEU A 58 -19.86 -2.53 -3.35
CA LEU A 58 -18.97 -1.41 -3.03
C LEU A 58 -18.16 -0.98 -4.25
N GLU A 59 -18.15 0.32 -4.52
CA GLU A 59 -17.27 0.92 -5.51
C GLU A 59 -15.80 0.78 -5.10
N ARG A 60 -14.91 0.83 -6.10
CA ARG A 60 -13.46 0.75 -5.87
C ARG A 60 -13.00 1.94 -5.01
N CYS A 61 -12.08 1.68 -4.10
CA CYS A 61 -11.47 2.71 -3.26
C CYS A 61 -9.95 2.45 -3.16
N LEU A 62 -9.17 3.11 -4.01
CA LEU A 62 -7.75 2.84 -4.13
C LEU A 62 -6.88 3.52 -3.07
N CYS A 63 -5.98 2.74 -2.48
CA CYS A 63 -4.86 3.20 -1.68
C CYS A 63 -3.54 2.74 -2.28
N ARG A 64 -2.63 3.68 -2.58
CA ARG A 64 -1.32 3.40 -3.14
C ARG A 64 -0.28 3.26 -2.05
N ILE A 65 0.48 2.17 -2.07
CA ILE A 65 1.73 2.04 -1.34
C ILE A 65 2.89 2.07 -2.34
N SER A 66 3.71 3.11 -2.27
CA SER A 66 4.89 3.29 -3.12
C SER A 66 6.16 3.01 -2.32
N ILE A 67 6.93 2.01 -2.75
CA ILE A 67 8.24 1.71 -2.17
C ILE A 67 9.29 2.63 -2.79
N ARG A 68 10.08 3.27 -1.94
CA ARG A 68 11.06 4.29 -2.31
C ARG A 68 12.40 3.97 -1.67
N LYS A 69 13.47 4.11 -2.46
CA LYS A 69 14.85 4.01 -2.02
C LYS A 69 15.38 5.40 -1.73
N GLU A 70 15.94 5.58 -0.54
CA GLU A 70 16.63 6.79 -0.16
C GLU A 70 17.85 7.06 -1.06
N GLN A 71 18.11 8.33 -1.35
CA GLN A 71 19.29 8.81 -2.03
C GLN A 71 19.83 10.10 -1.40
N LYS A 72 21.13 10.33 -1.57
CA LYS A 72 21.81 11.57 -1.16
C LYS A 72 21.65 11.86 0.35
N GLY A 73 21.75 10.82 1.19
CA GLY A 73 21.63 10.94 2.65
C GLY A 73 20.30 11.55 3.09
N GLY A 74 19.19 10.98 2.62
CA GLY A 74 17.83 11.39 3.02
C GLY A 74 17.20 12.52 2.20
N LYS A 75 18.00 13.29 1.45
CA LYS A 75 17.52 14.50 0.74
C LYS A 75 16.67 14.22 -0.50
N SER A 76 16.76 13.01 -1.04
CA SER A 76 16.03 12.61 -2.24
C SER A 76 15.69 11.13 -2.19
N PHE A 77 14.88 10.67 -3.14
CA PHE A 77 14.54 9.26 -3.25
C PHE A 77 14.34 8.89 -4.71
N VAL A 78 14.45 7.59 -4.99
CA VAL A 78 13.99 6.97 -6.23
C VAL A 78 12.81 6.06 -5.93
N LYS A 79 11.78 6.14 -6.78
CA LYS A 79 10.63 5.23 -6.71
C LYS A 79 11.06 3.88 -7.28
N LEU A 80 10.98 2.84 -6.46
CA LEU A 80 11.28 1.48 -6.90
C LEU A 80 10.05 0.90 -7.59
N GLY A 81 8.93 0.84 -6.88
CA GLY A 81 7.66 0.35 -7.39
C GLY A 81 6.50 0.77 -6.51
N PHE A 82 5.30 0.30 -6.84
CA PHE A 82 4.10 0.56 -6.07
C PHE A 82 3.09 -0.58 -6.16
N VAL A 83 2.09 -0.54 -5.29
CA VAL A 83 0.86 -1.31 -5.42
C VAL A 83 -0.33 -0.40 -5.16
N ASP A 84 -1.39 -0.56 -5.95
CA ASP A 84 -2.69 0.05 -5.68
C ASP A 84 -3.65 -1.00 -5.11
N ILE A 85 -4.05 -0.78 -3.87
CA ILE A 85 -4.89 -1.70 -3.10
C ILE A 85 -6.31 -1.18 -3.14
N ASN A 86 -7.24 -2.01 -3.55
CA ASN A 86 -8.65 -1.70 -3.46
C ASN A 86 -9.16 -1.97 -2.03
N LEU A 87 -9.40 -0.90 -1.27
CA LEU A 87 -9.86 -0.98 0.12
C LEU A 87 -11.27 -1.57 0.24
N SER A 88 -12.11 -1.53 -0.81
CA SER A 88 -13.46 -2.09 -0.75
C SER A 88 -13.47 -3.61 -0.53
N GLU A 89 -12.43 -4.31 -0.97
CA GLU A 89 -12.23 -5.74 -0.74
C GLU A 89 -12.00 -6.09 0.74
N PHE A 90 -11.72 -5.09 1.57
CA PHE A 90 -11.41 -5.25 3.00
C PHE A 90 -12.54 -4.77 3.91
N ALA A 91 -13.67 -4.29 3.38
CA ALA A 91 -14.77 -3.77 4.19
C ALA A 91 -15.28 -4.78 5.25
N GLY A 92 -15.17 -6.08 4.97
CA GLY A 92 -15.51 -7.17 5.89
C GLY A 92 -14.37 -7.70 6.77
N SER A 93 -13.18 -7.07 6.79
CA SER A 93 -12.02 -7.64 7.50
C SER A 93 -12.16 -7.64 9.02
N GLY A 94 -13.00 -6.75 9.56
CA GLY A 94 -13.21 -6.56 10.99
C GLY A 94 -11.92 -6.25 11.75
N VAL A 95 -11.95 -6.48 13.06
CA VAL A 95 -10.81 -6.22 13.98
C VAL A 95 -9.64 -7.19 13.80
N GLU A 96 -9.89 -8.40 13.32
CA GLU A 96 -8.84 -9.39 13.07
C GLU A 96 -7.94 -8.96 11.91
N GLY A 97 -8.51 -8.27 10.92
CA GLY A 97 -7.84 -7.80 9.72
C GLY A 97 -7.47 -8.93 8.75
N MET A 98 -7.11 -8.56 7.52
CA MET A 98 -6.68 -9.49 6.49
C MET A 98 -5.26 -9.16 6.01
N THR A 99 -4.43 -10.20 5.88
CA THR A 99 -3.09 -10.09 5.29
C THR A 99 -3.15 -10.44 3.81
N ARG A 100 -2.52 -9.61 2.98
CA ARG A 100 -2.33 -9.85 1.55
C ARG A 100 -0.89 -9.54 1.14
N SER A 101 -0.43 -10.24 0.12
CA SER A 101 0.86 -10.01 -0.53
C SER A 101 0.64 -9.63 -1.98
N TYR A 102 1.30 -8.57 -2.41
CA TYR A 102 1.17 -8.01 -3.74
C TYR A 102 2.53 -7.96 -4.43
N LEU A 103 2.54 -8.17 -5.74
CA LEU A 103 3.71 -7.86 -6.56
C LEU A 103 3.78 -6.34 -6.76
N LEU A 104 4.99 -5.79 -6.78
CA LEU A 104 5.19 -4.38 -7.08
C LEU A 104 5.08 -4.14 -8.59
N ASP A 105 4.27 -3.14 -8.94
CA ASP A 105 4.23 -2.54 -10.28
C ASP A 105 5.38 -1.53 -10.44
N GLY A 106 5.90 -1.45 -11.67
CA GLY A 106 6.91 -0.45 -12.05
C GLY A 106 6.28 0.88 -12.45
N TYR A 107 7.02 1.99 -12.30
CA TYR A 107 6.55 3.32 -12.71
C TYR A 107 6.77 3.60 -14.21
N GLY A 108 7.52 2.76 -14.91
CA GLY A 108 7.77 2.88 -16.34
C GLY A 108 7.78 1.53 -17.05
N LEU A 109 7.66 1.56 -18.38
CA LEU A 109 7.51 0.39 -19.25
C LEU A 109 8.68 -0.63 -19.16
N HIS A 110 9.85 -0.21 -18.65
CA HIS A 110 11.05 -1.05 -18.55
C HIS A 110 11.57 -1.22 -17.11
N GLN A 111 10.76 -0.87 -16.11
CA GLN A 111 11.18 -0.94 -14.71
C GLN A 111 10.78 -2.29 -14.11
N ARG A 112 11.56 -3.34 -14.43
CA ARG A 112 11.40 -4.66 -13.81
C ARG A 112 11.56 -4.53 -12.29
N GLN A 113 10.64 -5.14 -11.55
CA GLN A 113 10.66 -5.17 -10.08
C GLN A 113 11.15 -6.51 -9.54
N ASP A 114 11.65 -7.40 -10.41
CA ASP A 114 12.19 -8.73 -10.06
C ASP A 114 11.26 -9.57 -9.17
N ASN A 115 9.95 -9.45 -9.38
CA ASN A 115 8.93 -10.07 -8.53
C ASN A 115 9.02 -9.70 -7.05
N SER A 116 9.53 -8.49 -6.76
CA SER A 116 9.50 -7.91 -5.42
C SER A 116 8.06 -7.85 -4.93
N LYS A 117 7.86 -8.24 -3.66
CA LYS A 117 6.56 -8.33 -3.03
C LYS A 117 6.48 -7.37 -1.85
N VAL A 118 5.30 -6.83 -1.62
CA VAL A 118 4.93 -6.14 -0.37
C VAL A 118 3.82 -6.92 0.31
N GLN A 119 3.98 -7.17 1.61
CA GLN A 119 2.95 -7.80 2.44
C GLN A 119 2.35 -6.75 3.38
N ILE A 120 1.02 -6.72 3.46
CA ILE A 120 0.29 -5.69 4.19
C ILE A 120 -0.86 -6.36 4.94
N LYS A 121 -1.09 -5.92 6.17
CA LYS A 121 -2.27 -6.28 6.96
C LYS A 121 -3.20 -5.08 7.01
N ILE A 122 -4.46 -5.28 6.61
CA ILE A 122 -5.49 -4.24 6.61
C ILE A 122 -6.59 -4.62 7.59
N THR A 123 -6.94 -3.69 8.45
CA THR A 123 -8.06 -3.78 9.39
C THR A 123 -9.01 -2.64 9.05
N MET A 124 -10.24 -2.97 8.71
CA MET A 124 -11.29 -2.01 8.38
C MET A 124 -12.52 -2.28 9.24
N THR A 125 -13.10 -1.20 9.76
CA THR A 125 -14.34 -1.21 10.54
C THR A 125 -15.25 -0.09 10.05
N HIS A 126 -16.56 -0.32 10.10
CA HIS A 126 -17.55 0.68 9.74
C HIS A 126 -17.67 1.74 10.84
N GLN A 127 -17.59 3.02 10.46
CA GLN A 127 -17.73 4.13 11.39
C GLN A 127 -19.18 4.63 11.52
N SER A 128 -20.07 4.27 10.60
CA SER A 128 -21.50 4.58 10.66
C SER A 128 -22.35 3.31 10.68
N ALA A 129 -23.38 3.32 11.51
CA ALA A 129 -24.35 2.24 11.66
C ALA A 129 -25.31 2.19 10.45
N ASP A 130 -24.96 1.37 9.46
CA ASP A 130 -25.86 0.47 8.70
C ASP A 130 -25.12 -0.02 7.45
N PRO A 131 -24.62 -1.27 7.41
CA PRO A 131 -23.91 -1.79 6.25
C PRO A 131 -24.67 -2.98 5.64
N PHE A 132 -25.75 -2.73 4.89
CA PHE A 132 -26.25 -3.73 3.95
C PHE A 132 -25.64 -3.44 2.57
N PHE A 133 -24.42 -3.92 2.34
CA PHE A 133 -23.81 -3.96 1.01
C PHE A 133 -23.33 -5.37 0.70
N ARG A 134 -23.24 -5.70 -0.59
CA ARG A 134 -22.67 -6.96 -1.06
C ARG A 134 -21.17 -6.75 -1.30
N VAL A 135 -20.38 -7.70 -0.81
CA VAL A 135 -18.92 -7.79 -1.04
C VAL A 135 -18.65 -8.77 -2.15
#